data_AF-A0A2G9ZEV2-F1
#
_entry.id   AF-A0A2G9ZEV2-F1
#
_cell.length_a   1.000
_cell.length_b   1.000
_cell.length_c   1.000
_cell.angle_alpha   90.00
_cell.angle_beta   90.00
_cell.angle_gamma   90.00
#
_symmetry.space_group_name_H-M   'P 1'
#
loop_
_entity.id
_entity.type
_entity.pdbx_description
1 polymer ?
#
loop_
_entity_poly.entity_id
_entity_poly.type
_entity_poly.pdbx_seq_one_letter_code
_entity_poly.pdbx_strand_id
1 'polypeptide(L)' 'MNGQILTISPDLVQKIGGMVILPLKEYEKLRQKAAEVFSLKGKRAQELDLLVRDGETEYKAGRCKTIQSLADLD' A
#
# COMPACT_ATOMS: atom_id res chain seq x y z
N MET A 1 -21.83 7.18 -33.02
CA MET A 1 -20.98 7.06 -31.82
C MET A 1 -21.88 7.23 -30.61
N ASN A 2 -22.11 6.18 -29.82
CA ASN A 2 -22.89 6.28 -28.58
C ASN A 2 -21.93 6.75 -27.47
N GLY A 3 -22.00 8.03 -27.11
CA GLY A 3 -21.27 8.57 -25.96
C GLY A 3 -22.15 8.51 -24.71
N GLN A 4 -21.58 8.08 -23.58
CA GLN A 4 -22.19 8.32 -22.27
C GLN A 4 -21.79 9.72 -21.79
N ILE A 5 -22.78 10.50 -21.34
CA ILE A 5 -22.56 11.81 -20.74
C ILE A 5 -22.29 11.59 -19.25
N LEU A 6 -21.11 12.02 -18.79
CA LEU A 6 -20.76 12.07 -17.38
C LEU A 6 -20.75 13.54 -16.93
N THR A 7 -21.65 13.89 -16.02
CA THR A 7 -21.71 15.23 -15.43
C THR A 7 -20.90 15.26 -14.15
N ILE A 8 -19.91 16.14 -14.08
CA ILE A 8 -19.01 16.30 -12.93
C ILE A 8 -19.09 17.75 -12.47
N SER A 9 -19.28 17.95 -11.16
CA SER A 9 -19.29 19.30 -10.58
C SER A 9 -17.88 19.92 -10.59
N PRO A 10 -17.70 21.14 -11.10
CA PRO A 10 -16.42 21.85 -11.05
C PRO A 10 -15.91 22.08 -9.62
N ASP A 11 -16.82 22.34 -8.68
CA ASP A 11 -16.49 22.57 -7.27
C ASP A 11 -15.86 21.33 -6.63
N LEU A 12 -16.32 20.15 -7.03
CA LEU A 12 -15.75 18.88 -6.58
C LEU A 12 -14.30 18.75 -7.07
N VAL A 13 -14.04 19.03 -8.35
CA VAL A 13 -12.71 18.91 -8.95
C VAL A 13 -11.71 19.85 -8.26
N GLN A 14 -12.11 21.08 -7.94
CA GLN A 14 -11.27 22.02 -7.22
C GLN A 14 -11.03 21.60 -5.77
N LYS A 15 -12.06 21.14 -5.05
CA LYS A 15 -11.94 20.70 -3.65
C LYS A 15 -10.98 19.53 -3.46
N ILE A 16 -10.94 18.59 -4.40
CA ILE A 16 -10.11 17.38 -4.29
C ILE A 16 -8.71 17.55 -4.90
N GLY A 17 -8.37 18.73 -5.43
CA GLY A 17 -7.06 19.00 -6.01
C GLY A 17 -6.84 18.45 -7.43
N GLY A 18 -7.94 18.19 -8.17
CA GLY A 18 -7.91 17.64 -9.53
C GLY A 18 -8.52 16.25 -9.64
N MET A 19 -8.96 15.86 -10.85
CA MET A 19 -9.60 14.57 -11.10
C MET A 19 -9.14 13.97 -12.43
N VAL A 20 -8.95 12.65 -12.47
CA VAL A 20 -8.59 11.89 -13.68
C VAL A 20 -9.70 10.90 -14.01
N ILE A 21 -10.15 10.89 -15.27
CA ILE A 21 -11.14 9.93 -15.78
C ILE A 21 -10.41 8.96 -16.70
N LEU A 22 -10.53 7.67 -16.42
CA LEU A 22 -9.88 6.62 -17.19
C LEU A 22 -10.73 5.35 -17.26
N PRO A 23 -10.62 4.55 -18.34
CA PRO A 23 -11.25 3.24 -18.39
C PRO A 23 -10.76 2.35 -17.25
N LEU A 24 -11.67 1.59 -16.64
CA LEU A 24 -11.38 0.72 -15.51
C LEU A 24 -10.18 -0.21 -15.78
N LYS A 25 -10.10 -0.78 -16.99
CA LYS A 25 -9.00 -1.65 -17.41
C LYS A 25 -7.64 -0.95 -17.38
N GLU A 26 -7.56 0.33 -17.74
CA GLU A 26 -6.31 1.09 -17.67
C GLU A 26 -5.98 1.48 -16.24
N TYR A 27 -6.99 1.79 -15.42
CA TYR A 27 -6.80 2.03 -13.99
C TYR A 27 -6.22 0.80 -13.28
N GLU A 28 -6.73 -0.39 -13.58
CA GLU A 28 -6.22 -1.64 -12.99
C GLU A 28 -4.76 -1.91 -13.35
N LYS A 29 -4.35 -1.64 -14.60
CA LYS A 29 -2.94 -1.74 -15.02
C LYS A 29 -2.06 -0.76 -14.25
N LEU A 30 -2.50 0.49 -14.09
CA LEU A 30 -1.76 1.50 -13.31
C LEU A 30 -1.64 1.08 -11.85
N ARG A 31 -2.73 0.57 -11.25
CA ARG A 31 -2.74 0.07 -9.88
C ARG A 31 -1.79 -1.11 -9.70
N GLN A 32 -1.73 -2.05 -10.65
CA GLN A 32 -0.81 -3.19 -10.59
C GLN A 32 0.66 -2.76 -10.67
N LYS A 33 0.98 -1.78 -11.53
CA LYS A 33 2.32 -1.19 -11.63
C LYS A 33 2.70 -0.39 -10.38
N ALA A 34 1.75 0.38 -9.83
CA ALA A 34 1.96 1.07 -8.55
C ALA A 34 2.11 0.10 -7.38
N ALA A 35 1.48 -1.07 -7.47
CA ALA A 35 1.65 -2.18 -6.53
C ALA A 35 2.94 -3.00 -6.73
N GLU A 36 3.88 -2.55 -7.58
CA GLU A 36 5.29 -2.96 -7.49
C GLU A 36 5.99 -2.44 -6.22
N VAL A 37 5.23 -2.04 -5.20
CA VAL A 37 5.67 -2.12 -3.80
C VAL A 37 5.83 -3.61 -3.43
N PHE A 38 6.99 -4.18 -3.77
CA PHE A 38 7.53 -5.47 -3.29
C PHE A 38 6.51 -6.58 -3.02
N SER A 39 5.89 -7.14 -4.07
CA SER A 39 5.29 -8.48 -3.96
C SER A 39 6.42 -9.51 -3.84
N LEU A 40 6.96 -9.70 -2.64
CA LEU A 40 7.81 -10.84 -2.34
C LEU A 40 6.99 -12.10 -2.63
N LYS A 41 7.54 -13.00 -3.43
CA LYS A 41 6.93 -14.30 -3.76
C LYS A 41 7.89 -15.43 -3.40
N GLY A 42 7.34 -16.61 -3.15
CA GLY A 42 8.11 -17.81 -2.83
C GLY A 42 8.78 -17.73 -1.45
N LYS A 43 9.96 -18.34 -1.32
CA LYS A 43 10.66 -18.50 -0.03
C LYS A 43 10.84 -17.19 0.74
N ARG A 44 11.11 -16.09 0.04
CA ARG A 44 11.34 -14.77 0.65
C ARG A 44 10.07 -14.15 1.25
N ALA A 45 8.90 -14.49 0.70
CA ALA A 45 7.61 -14.11 1.30
C ALA A 45 7.37 -14.91 2.58
N GLN A 46 7.65 -16.22 2.55
CA GLN A 46 7.49 -17.11 3.71
C GLN A 46 8.42 -16.71 4.85
N GLU A 47 9.67 -16.35 4.55
CA GLU A 47 10.63 -15.85 5.54
C GLU A 47 10.15 -14.54 6.19
N LEU A 48 9.53 -13.65 5.43
CA LEU A 48 8.95 -12.41 5.97
C LEU A 48 7.73 -12.70 6.86
N ASP A 49 6.84 -13.59 6.44
CA ASP A 49 5.66 -13.97 7.23
C ASP A 49 6.07 -14.59 8.58
N LEU A 50 7.11 -15.45 8.57
CA LEU A 50 7.68 -16.03 9.79
C LEU A 50 8.27 -14.94 10.70
N LEU A 51 9.05 -14.00 10.13
CA LEU A 51 9.65 -12.90 10.90
C LEU A 51 8.58 -12.04 11.60
N VAL A 52 7.49 -11.71 10.90
CA VAL A 52 6.40 -10.91 11.46
C VAL A 52 5.68 -11.67 12.57
N ARG A 53 5.34 -12.94 12.33
CA ARG A 53 4.64 -13.79 13.32
C ARG A 53 5.45 -13.95 14.60
N ASP A 54 6.74 -14.23 14.46
CA ASP A 54 7.62 -14.48 15.59
C ASP A 54 7.84 -13.16 16.38
N GLY A 55 8.04 -12.04 15.67
CA GLY A 55 8.12 -10.71 16.28
C GLY A 55 6.85 -10.31 17.04
N GLU A 56 5.65 -10.59 16.48
CA GLU A 56 4.38 -10.32 17.16
C GLU A 56 4.24 -11.17 18.44
N THR A 57 4.71 -12.41 18.39
CA THR A 57 4.71 -13.31 19.55
C THR A 57 5.64 -12.81 20.65
N GLU A 58 6.83 -12.34 20.29
CA GLU A 58 7.79 -11.76 21.24
C GLU A 58 7.29 -10.46 21.86
N TYR A 59 6.65 -9.59 21.06
CA TYR A 59 6.03 -8.36 21.54
C TYR A 59 4.93 -8.65 22.57
N LYS A 60 4.00 -9.56 22.25
CA LYS A 60 2.92 -9.96 23.17
C LYS A 60 3.47 -10.61 24.46
N ALA A 61 4.61 -11.29 24.37
CA ALA A 61 5.28 -11.88 25.52
C ALA A 61 6.16 -10.89 26.32
N GLY A 62 6.20 -9.61 25.93
CA GLY A 62 7.02 -8.59 26.59
C GLY A 62 8.53 -8.78 26.42
N ARG A 63 8.96 -9.52 25.40
CA ARG A 63 10.39 -9.82 25.11
C ARG A 63 11.06 -8.78 24.21
N CYS A 64 10.43 -7.63 24.00
CA CYS A 64 11.00 -6.52 23.22
C CYS A 64 11.81 -5.56 24.11
N LYS A 65 12.86 -4.95 23.55
CA LYS A 65 13.54 -3.80 24.14
C LYS A 65 13.01 -2.49 23.54
N THR A 66 12.85 -1.46 24.35
CA THR A 66 12.62 -0.10 23.86
C THR A 66 13.96 0.56 23.59
N ILE A 67 14.15 1.04 22.36
CA ILE A 67 15.30 1.83 21.95
C ILE A 67 14.84 3.25 21.64
N GLN A 68 15.66 4.25 21.96
CA GLN A 68 15.36 5.66 21.66
C GLN A 68 15.81 6.03 20.25
N SER A 69 16.83 5.34 19.75
CA SER A 69 17.36 5.48 18.41
C SER A 69 17.88 4.15 17.88
N LEU A 70 18.12 4.07 16.57
CA LEU A 70 18.81 2.93 15.97
C LEU A 70 20.24 2.77 16.48
N ALA A 71 20.86 3.80 17.07
CA ALA A 71 22.19 3.70 17.67
C ALA A 71 22.19 2.85 18.95
N ASP A 72 21.02 2.62 19.56
CA ASP A 72 20.87 1.76 20.76
C ASP A 72 20.60 0.29 20.39
N LEU A 73 20.57 0.00 19.09
CA LEU A 73 20.43 -1.33 18.52
C LEU A 73 21.81 -1.91 18.23
N ASP A 74 22.55 -2.23 19.29
CA ASP A 74 23.72 -3.13 19.21
C ASP A 74 23.30 -4.51 18.68
#